data_AF-A0A1H4R217-F1
#
_entry.id   AF-A0A1H4R217-F1
#
_cell.length_a   1.000
_cell.length_b   1.000
_cell.length_c   1.000
_cell.angle_alpha   90.00
_cell.angle_beta   90.00
_cell.angle_gamma   90.00
#
_symmetry.space_group_name_H-M   'P 1'
#
loop_
_entity.id
_entity.type
_entity.pdbx_description
1 polymer ?
#
loop_
_entity_poly.entity_id
_entity_poly.type
_entity_poly.pdbx_seq_one_letter_code
_entity_poly.pdbx_strand_id
1 'polypeptide(L)'
;MKKIIYLLLISSFNSITFGQENKLLNELRKVKEVDSQVSFIMDLPIKNLKEDVLTDKLGSELNTISSCIDLFARMDELEVNKDLRADLKKRTEAIATELFKAKCYVLLKNSGGYAPVYGVGLDTISGKKVAVVHLGGDCSYDESDKKKEELTAVSNSTMNMLLREH
;
A
#
# COMPACT_ATOMS: atom_id res chain seq x y z
N MET A 1 -6.00 -50.75 12.81
CA MET A 1 -5.51 -49.51 13.45
C MET A 1 -4.68 -48.61 12.52
N LYS A 2 -3.80 -49.15 11.65
CA LYS A 2 -3.01 -48.33 10.70
C LYS A 2 -3.84 -47.46 9.72
N LYS A 3 -5.03 -47.90 9.32
CA LYS A 3 -5.91 -47.16 8.38
C LYS A 3 -6.56 -45.90 8.96
N ILE A 4 -6.72 -45.82 10.28
CA ILE A 4 -7.34 -44.66 10.95
C ILE A 4 -6.34 -43.48 11.05
N ILE A 5 -5.05 -43.79 11.18
CA ILE A 5 -3.98 -42.77 11.23
C ILE A 5 -3.86 -42.01 9.90
N TYR A 6 -4.05 -42.70 8.77
CA TYR A 6 -4.02 -42.05 7.44
C TYR A 6 -5.17 -41.05 7.23
N LEU A 7 -6.36 -41.32 7.77
CA LEU A 7 -7.52 -40.43 7.68
C LEU A 7 -7.35 -39.16 8.52
N LEU A 8 -6.70 -39.25 9.67
CA LEU A 8 -6.35 -38.08 10.50
C LEU A 8 -5.27 -37.21 9.85
N LEU A 9 -4.29 -37.81 9.17
CA LEU A 9 -3.24 -37.08 8.47
C LEU A 9 -3.75 -36.33 7.24
N ILE A 10 -4.74 -36.86 6.50
CA ILE A 10 -5.32 -36.18 5.33
C ILE A 10 -6.22 -35.01 5.75
N SER A 11 -6.84 -35.08 6.94
CA SER A 11 -7.63 -33.97 7.49
C SER A 11 -6.78 -32.75 7.84
N SER A 12 -5.55 -32.95 8.36
CA SER A 12 -4.68 -31.84 8.76
C SER A 12 -4.01 -31.09 7.59
N PHE A 13 -4.03 -31.62 6.36
CA PHE A 13 -3.49 -30.91 5.19
C PHE A 13 -4.47 -29.95 4.51
N ASN A 14 -5.79 -30.05 4.79
CA ASN A 14 -6.77 -29.16 4.15
C ASN A 14 -6.86 -27.77 4.79
N SER A 15 -6.17 -27.53 5.90
CA SER A 15 -6.26 -26.27 6.65
C SER A 15 -5.24 -25.19 6.22
N ILE A 16 -4.36 -25.46 5.25
CA ILE A 16 -3.15 -24.62 5.04
C ILE A 16 -3.24 -23.66 3.84
N THR A 17 -4.29 -23.68 3.01
CA THR A 17 -4.34 -22.81 1.81
C THR A 17 -5.57 -21.93 1.68
N PHE A 18 -6.19 -21.54 2.80
CA PHE A 18 -7.03 -20.33 2.78
C PHE A 18 -6.12 -19.11 2.81
N GLY A 19 -5.79 -18.58 1.63
CA GLY A 19 -5.11 -17.31 1.55
C GLY A 19 -5.88 -16.25 2.34
N GLN A 20 -5.24 -15.60 3.31
CA GLN A 20 -5.95 -14.66 4.19
C GLN A 20 -6.58 -13.56 3.33
N GLU A 21 -7.89 -13.40 3.47
CA GLU A 21 -8.64 -12.44 2.68
C GLU A 21 -8.25 -11.02 3.06
N ASN A 22 -7.90 -10.25 2.03
CA ASN A 22 -7.68 -8.83 2.11
C ASN A 22 -9.03 -8.12 2.14
N LYS A 23 -9.33 -7.45 3.25
CA LYS A 23 -10.63 -6.79 3.48
C LYS A 23 -10.92 -5.71 2.45
N LEU A 24 -9.88 -5.07 1.92
CA LEU A 24 -9.99 -4.04 0.90
C LEU A 24 -10.66 -4.55 -0.37
N LEU A 25 -10.42 -5.81 -0.74
CA LEU A 25 -10.92 -6.38 -2.00
C LEU A 25 -12.46 -6.44 -2.05
N ASN A 26 -13.11 -6.65 -0.90
CA ASN A 26 -14.57 -6.67 -0.83
C ASN A 26 -15.17 -5.28 -1.02
N GLU A 27 -14.49 -4.23 -0.55
CA GLU A 27 -14.91 -2.86 -0.77
C GLU A 27 -14.65 -2.42 -2.20
N LEU A 28 -13.49 -2.79 -2.79
CA LEU A 28 -13.16 -2.48 -4.18
C LEU A 28 -14.16 -3.07 -5.18
N ARG A 29 -14.68 -4.27 -4.92
CA ARG A 29 -15.73 -4.88 -5.76
C ARG A 29 -17.02 -4.07 -5.83
N LYS A 30 -17.28 -3.20 -4.85
CA LYS A 30 -18.44 -2.31 -4.83
C LYS A 30 -18.21 -1.05 -5.67
N VAL A 31 -16.96 -0.71 -5.96
CA VAL A 31 -16.55 0.43 -6.77
C VAL A 31 -16.44 0.00 -8.23
N LYS A 32 -17.35 0.49 -9.08
CA LYS A 32 -17.52 0.00 -10.46
C LYS A 32 -16.49 0.54 -11.45
N GLU A 33 -16.02 1.76 -11.25
CA GLU A 33 -15.07 2.41 -12.17
C GLU A 33 -13.64 2.23 -11.69
N VAL A 34 -12.73 1.95 -12.62
CA VAL A 34 -11.31 1.67 -12.33
C VAL A 34 -10.63 2.88 -11.69
N ASP A 35 -10.88 4.09 -12.19
CA ASP A 35 -10.32 5.31 -11.63
C ASP A 35 -10.82 5.55 -10.21
N SER A 36 -12.10 5.27 -9.97
CA SER A 36 -12.69 5.31 -8.65
C SER A 36 -12.07 4.28 -7.69
N GLN A 37 -11.59 3.13 -8.18
CA GLN A 37 -10.90 2.13 -7.35
C GLN A 37 -9.51 2.61 -6.93
N VAL A 38 -8.75 3.23 -7.84
CA VAL A 38 -7.44 3.78 -7.51
C VAL A 38 -7.59 4.89 -6.47
N SER A 39 -8.45 5.88 -6.72
CA SER A 39 -8.72 6.96 -5.75
C SER A 39 -9.21 6.41 -4.42
N PHE A 40 -10.12 5.42 -4.42
CA PHE A 40 -10.60 4.80 -3.17
C PHE A 40 -9.47 4.24 -2.29
N ILE A 41 -8.43 3.63 -2.89
CA ILE A 41 -7.29 3.10 -2.14
C ILE A 41 -6.36 4.23 -1.71
N MET A 42 -6.05 5.12 -2.64
CA MET A 42 -5.07 6.19 -2.43
C MET A 42 -5.54 7.21 -1.40
N ASP A 43 -6.84 7.45 -1.33
CA ASP A 43 -7.50 8.43 -0.45
C ASP A 43 -8.11 7.78 0.80
N LEU A 44 -7.84 6.49 1.06
CA LEU A 44 -8.37 5.79 2.24
C LEU A 44 -7.77 6.40 3.53
N PRO A 45 -8.56 7.01 4.42
CA PRO A 45 -8.03 7.70 5.58
C PRO A 45 -7.66 6.72 6.71
N ILE A 46 -6.43 6.82 7.20
CA ILE A 46 -5.94 6.03 8.33
C ILE A 46 -6.17 6.78 9.64
N LYS A 47 -7.14 6.31 10.42
CA LYS A 47 -7.59 6.99 11.66
C LYS A 47 -6.66 6.79 12.87
N ASN A 48 -5.85 5.73 12.89
CA ASN A 48 -5.06 5.33 14.06
C ASN A 48 -3.59 5.78 13.97
N LEU A 49 -3.29 6.79 13.17
CA LEU A 49 -1.95 7.36 13.13
C LEU A 49 -1.74 8.25 14.35
N LYS A 50 -0.63 8.05 15.05
CA LYS A 50 -0.24 8.96 16.12
C LYS A 50 0.01 10.34 15.52
N GLU A 51 -0.39 11.39 16.23
CA GLU A 51 0.02 12.74 15.89
C GLU A 51 1.55 12.84 16.01
N ASP A 52 2.15 13.53 15.05
CA ASP A 52 3.58 13.78 14.97
C ASP A 52 3.81 15.25 14.60
N VAL A 53 5.07 15.68 14.64
CA VAL A 53 5.51 17.04 14.31
C VAL A 53 5.01 17.47 12.92
N LEU A 54 4.75 16.52 12.02
CA LEU A 54 4.21 16.79 10.69
C LEU A 54 2.73 17.16 10.75
N THR A 55 1.95 16.42 11.53
CA THR A 55 0.52 16.65 11.75
C THR A 55 0.28 18.05 12.35
N ASP A 56 1.15 18.48 13.27
CA ASP A 56 1.08 19.82 13.89
C ASP A 56 1.44 20.96 12.91
N LYS A 57 2.36 20.70 11.98
CA LYS A 57 2.85 21.72 11.03
C LYS A 57 2.00 21.85 9.77
N LEU A 58 1.40 20.76 9.32
CA LEU A 58 0.73 20.68 8.01
C LEU A 58 -0.77 20.37 8.13
N GLY A 59 -1.29 20.22 9.35
CA GLY A 59 -2.68 19.83 9.59
C GLY A 59 -2.93 18.34 9.31
N SER A 60 -4.13 17.87 9.63
CA SER A 60 -4.56 16.46 9.59
C SER A 60 -4.56 15.79 8.20
N GLU A 61 -3.96 16.41 7.18
CA GLU A 61 -4.10 16.04 5.77
C GLU A 61 -3.25 14.83 5.37
N LEU A 62 -2.29 14.41 6.20
CA LEU A 62 -1.32 13.35 5.86
C LEU A 62 -1.69 12.00 6.49
N ASN A 63 -2.93 11.58 6.25
CA ASN A 63 -3.44 10.29 6.71
C ASN A 63 -3.85 9.37 5.55
N THR A 64 -3.55 9.77 4.31
CA THR A 64 -3.77 8.97 3.10
C THR A 64 -2.46 8.72 2.36
N ILE A 65 -2.45 7.75 1.46
CA ILE A 65 -1.29 7.49 0.60
C ILE A 65 -1.08 8.66 -0.37
N SER A 66 -2.17 9.15 -1.00
CA SER A 66 -2.14 10.25 -1.96
C SER A 66 -1.50 11.51 -1.37
N SER A 67 -2.00 11.96 -0.23
CA SER A 67 -1.54 13.17 0.45
C SER A 67 -0.05 13.14 0.78
N CYS A 68 0.46 11.99 1.27
CA CYS A 68 1.88 11.82 1.54
C CYS A 68 2.72 11.87 0.25
N ILE A 69 2.29 11.20 -0.81
CA ILE A 69 3.00 11.16 -2.10
C ILE A 69 3.03 12.54 -2.75
N ASP A 70 1.88 13.21 -2.83
CA ASP A 70 1.75 14.50 -3.50
C ASP A 70 2.55 15.59 -2.77
N LEU A 71 2.50 15.61 -1.44
CA LEU A 71 3.32 16.52 -0.66
C LEU A 71 4.80 16.25 -0.87
N PHE A 72 5.23 14.98 -0.84
CA PHE A 72 6.63 14.61 -1.01
C PHE A 72 7.18 15.01 -2.39
N ALA A 73 6.38 14.82 -3.45
CA ALA A 73 6.75 15.22 -4.81
C ALA A 73 6.99 16.73 -4.93
N ARG A 74 6.22 17.54 -4.20
CA ARG A 74 6.24 19.01 -4.25
C ARG A 74 7.17 19.69 -3.24
N MET A 75 7.90 18.92 -2.41
CA MET A 75 8.69 19.50 -1.32
C MET A 75 9.77 20.51 -1.75
N ASP A 76 10.31 20.36 -2.96
CA ASP A 76 11.33 21.30 -3.47
C ASP A 76 10.75 22.65 -3.87
N GLU A 77 9.48 22.68 -4.27
CA GLU A 77 8.75 23.93 -4.55
C GLU A 77 8.38 24.67 -3.25
N LEU A 78 8.33 23.94 -2.15
CA LEU A 78 7.88 24.42 -0.84
C LEU A 78 9.04 24.82 0.10
N GLU A 79 10.28 24.81 -0.40
CA GLU A 79 11.51 25.09 0.37
C GLU A 79 11.64 24.29 1.69
N VAL A 80 11.13 23.07 1.67
CA VAL A 80 10.96 22.30 2.90
C VAL A 80 12.26 21.63 3.35
N ASN A 81 12.59 21.77 4.64
CA ASN A 81 13.77 21.19 5.29
C ASN A 81 13.86 19.66 5.12
N LYS A 82 15.08 19.13 4.97
CA LYS A 82 15.42 17.69 4.89
C LYS A 82 14.79 16.86 6.02
N ASP A 83 14.61 17.44 7.21
CA ASP A 83 13.98 16.75 8.34
C ASP A 83 12.53 16.33 8.04
N LEU A 84 11.78 17.16 7.29
CA LEU A 84 10.40 16.82 6.92
C LEU A 84 10.33 15.66 5.92
N ARG A 85 11.36 15.48 5.08
CA ARG A 85 11.41 14.35 4.14
C ARG A 85 11.52 13.05 4.91
N ALA A 86 12.36 13.01 5.93
CA ALA A 86 12.53 11.84 6.78
C ALA A 86 11.24 11.51 7.52
N ASP A 87 10.56 12.53 8.03
CA ASP A 87 9.32 12.31 8.78
C ASP A 87 8.14 11.91 7.87
N LEU A 88 8.06 12.40 6.61
CA LEU A 88 7.09 11.90 5.63
C LEU A 88 7.30 10.42 5.26
N LYS A 89 8.56 9.97 5.18
CA LYS A 89 8.85 8.55 4.99
C LYS A 89 8.35 7.73 6.18
N LYS A 90 8.66 8.13 7.41
CA LYS A 90 8.13 7.46 8.62
C LYS A 90 6.60 7.45 8.65
N ARG A 91 5.97 8.55 8.23
CA ARG A 91 4.51 8.64 8.13
C ARG A 91 3.95 7.62 7.15
N THR A 92 4.61 7.47 5.99
CA THR A 92 4.25 6.49 4.97
C THR A 92 4.42 5.06 5.47
N GLU A 93 5.50 4.76 6.21
CA GLU A 93 5.70 3.47 6.87
C GLU A 93 4.59 3.15 7.88
N ALA A 94 4.18 4.16 8.67
CA ALA A 94 3.09 4.04 9.63
C ALA A 94 1.74 3.75 8.94
N ILE A 95 1.45 4.44 7.83
CA ILE A 95 0.27 4.17 6.98
C ILE A 95 0.28 2.73 6.48
N ALA A 96 1.39 2.27 5.89
CA ALA A 96 1.52 0.89 5.41
C ALA A 96 1.33 -0.14 6.54
N THR A 97 1.86 0.16 7.72
CA THR A 97 1.72 -0.69 8.91
C THR A 97 0.28 -0.78 9.41
N GLU A 98 -0.44 0.35 9.47
CA GLU A 98 -1.85 0.36 9.89
C GLU A 98 -2.77 -0.32 8.86
N LEU A 99 -2.50 -0.14 7.56
CA LEU A 99 -3.17 -0.88 6.50
C LEU A 99 -2.98 -2.40 6.66
N PHE A 100 -1.75 -2.85 6.92
CA PHE A 100 -1.45 -4.25 7.19
C PHE A 100 -2.23 -4.77 8.41
N LYS A 101 -2.23 -4.05 9.53
CA LYS A 101 -2.99 -4.41 10.74
C LYS A 101 -4.50 -4.50 10.48
N ALA A 102 -5.02 -3.64 9.61
CA ALA A 102 -6.41 -3.66 9.18
C ALA A 102 -6.74 -4.82 8.21
N LYS A 103 -5.75 -5.61 7.78
CA LYS A 103 -5.83 -6.62 6.72
C LYS A 103 -6.17 -6.00 5.34
N CYS A 104 -5.65 -4.81 5.09
CA CYS A 104 -5.70 -4.11 3.81
C CYS A 104 -4.30 -4.15 3.18
N TYR A 105 -4.05 -5.09 2.28
CA TYR A 105 -2.73 -5.29 1.69
C TYR A 105 -2.63 -4.60 0.34
N VAL A 106 -1.74 -3.61 0.22
CA VAL A 106 -1.64 -2.74 -0.95
C VAL A 106 -0.18 -2.56 -1.34
N LEU A 107 0.10 -2.68 -2.63
CA LEU A 107 1.36 -2.27 -3.24
C LEU A 107 1.08 -1.23 -4.33
N LEU A 108 2.03 -0.33 -4.54
CA LEU A 108 1.96 0.76 -5.52
C LEU A 108 2.95 0.48 -6.65
N LYS A 109 2.56 0.74 -7.90
CA LYS A 109 3.42 0.64 -9.07
C LYS A 109 3.32 1.92 -9.91
N ASN A 110 4.45 2.58 -10.08
CA ASN A 110 4.59 3.65 -11.06
C ASN A 110 4.94 3.05 -12.43
N SER A 111 4.54 3.71 -13.51
CA SER A 111 4.89 3.29 -14.87
C SER A 111 6.36 3.55 -15.22
N GLY A 112 7.05 4.45 -14.50
CA GLY A 112 8.47 4.75 -14.69
C GLY A 112 8.80 5.29 -16.09
N GLY A 113 7.86 5.98 -16.74
CA GLY A 113 8.01 6.50 -18.11
C GLY A 113 7.83 5.44 -19.22
N TYR A 114 7.49 4.19 -18.87
CA TYR A 114 7.05 3.19 -19.83
C TYR A 114 5.55 3.33 -20.11
N ALA A 115 4.99 2.46 -20.97
CA ALA A 115 3.58 2.50 -21.33
C ALA A 115 2.66 2.69 -20.09
N PRO A 116 1.79 3.71 -20.09
CA PRO A 116 1.04 4.06 -18.89
C PRO A 116 -0.01 3.00 -18.59
N VAL A 117 0.16 2.32 -17.46
CA VAL A 117 -0.83 1.40 -16.92
C VAL A 117 -1.46 2.07 -15.71
N TYR A 118 -2.78 2.19 -15.72
CA TYR A 118 -3.55 2.76 -14.62
C TYR A 118 -4.67 1.80 -14.21
N GLY A 119 -4.87 1.65 -12.90
CA GLY A 119 -5.91 0.78 -12.34
C GLY A 119 -5.43 -0.11 -11.19
N VAL A 120 -6.27 -1.08 -10.81
CA VAL A 120 -5.98 -1.98 -9.68
C VAL A 120 -5.89 -3.42 -10.16
N GLY A 121 -4.71 -4.02 -10.00
CA GLY A 121 -4.45 -5.44 -10.20
C GLY A 121 -4.46 -6.22 -8.88
N LEU A 122 -4.28 -7.54 -8.99
CA LEU A 122 -4.17 -8.45 -7.86
C LEU A 122 -2.88 -9.26 -7.94
N ASP A 123 -2.24 -9.47 -6.79
CA ASP A 123 -1.10 -10.36 -6.62
C ASP A 123 -1.31 -11.25 -5.38
N THR A 124 -0.43 -12.22 -5.16
CA THR A 124 -0.41 -13.05 -3.96
C THR A 124 1.01 -13.16 -3.40
N ILE A 125 1.19 -12.68 -2.17
CA ILE A 125 2.47 -12.70 -1.46
C ILE A 125 2.29 -13.45 -0.15
N SER A 126 3.10 -14.48 0.09
CA SER A 126 3.01 -15.32 1.28
C SER A 126 1.59 -15.83 1.55
N GLY A 127 0.87 -16.21 0.49
CA GLY A 127 -0.52 -16.66 0.56
C GLY A 127 -1.57 -15.57 0.83
N LYS A 128 -1.20 -14.29 0.97
CA LYS A 128 -2.13 -13.17 1.16
C LYS A 128 -2.43 -12.51 -0.18
N LYS A 129 -3.71 -12.22 -0.45
CA LYS A 129 -4.11 -11.49 -1.67
C LYS A 129 -3.77 -10.01 -1.53
N VAL A 130 -3.02 -9.44 -2.45
CA VAL A 130 -2.54 -8.05 -2.39
C VAL A 130 -3.15 -7.26 -3.54
N ALA A 131 -3.68 -6.07 -3.26
CA ALA A 131 -4.10 -5.14 -4.29
C ALA A 131 -2.87 -4.40 -4.82
N VAL A 132 -2.69 -4.37 -6.14
CA VAL A 132 -1.57 -3.67 -6.79
C VAL A 132 -2.12 -2.46 -7.53
N VAL A 133 -1.86 -1.27 -7.01
CA VAL A 133 -2.32 0.00 -7.57
C VAL A 133 -1.31 0.48 -8.60
N HIS A 134 -1.74 0.56 -9.85
CA HIS A 134 -0.97 1.15 -10.94
C HIS A 134 -1.33 2.62 -11.04
N LEU A 135 -0.36 3.49 -10.78
CA LEU A 135 -0.55 4.95 -10.67
C LEU A 135 -0.44 5.68 -12.00
N GLY A 136 -0.30 4.96 -13.12
CA GLY A 136 -0.19 5.57 -14.44
C GLY A 136 1.11 6.35 -14.60
N GLY A 137 1.02 7.41 -15.39
CA GLY A 137 2.12 8.27 -15.84
C GLY A 137 1.92 8.65 -17.30
N ASP A 138 2.84 9.41 -17.86
CA ASP A 138 2.99 9.54 -19.30
C ASP A 138 4.29 8.83 -19.73
N CYS A 139 4.67 8.94 -21.01
CA CYS A 139 5.95 8.40 -21.49
C CYS A 139 7.15 9.33 -21.14
N SER A 140 6.95 10.28 -20.23
CA SER A 140 8.01 11.09 -19.66
C SER A 140 8.30 10.64 -18.22
N TYR A 141 9.48 10.99 -17.73
CA TYR A 141 9.91 10.65 -16.39
C TYR A 141 10.73 11.81 -15.84
N ASP A 142 10.15 12.55 -14.90
CA ASP A 142 10.72 13.76 -14.35
C ASP A 142 11.17 13.62 -12.89
N GLU A 143 11.61 14.72 -12.28
CA GLU A 143 12.08 14.72 -10.90
C GLU A 143 10.94 14.53 -9.89
N SER A 144 9.71 14.92 -10.23
CA SER A 144 8.52 14.63 -9.43
C SER A 144 8.23 13.13 -9.46
N ASP A 145 8.34 12.47 -10.61
CA ASP A 145 8.16 11.02 -10.73
C ASP A 145 9.17 10.24 -9.88
N LYS A 146 10.45 10.65 -9.86
CA LYS A 146 11.47 10.06 -8.98
C LYS A 146 11.09 10.15 -7.51
N LYS A 147 10.56 11.30 -7.07
CA LYS A 147 10.13 11.50 -5.68
C LYS A 147 8.90 10.68 -5.33
N LYS A 148 7.92 10.58 -6.25
CA LYS A 148 6.79 9.69 -6.09
C LYS A 148 7.28 8.25 -5.96
N GLU A 149 8.21 7.84 -6.82
CA GLU A 149 8.83 6.51 -6.78
C GLU A 149 9.53 6.24 -5.44
N GLU A 150 10.29 7.21 -4.92
CA GLU A 150 10.94 7.11 -3.62
C GLU A 150 9.93 6.80 -2.50
N LEU A 151 8.80 7.51 -2.45
CA LEU A 151 7.81 7.29 -1.38
C LEU A 151 6.99 6.00 -1.61
N THR A 152 6.67 5.66 -2.85
CA THR A 152 6.05 4.37 -3.17
C THR A 152 6.97 3.20 -2.78
N ALA A 153 8.29 3.33 -2.96
CA ALA A 153 9.27 2.32 -2.59
C ALA A 153 9.32 2.12 -1.06
N VAL A 154 9.23 3.21 -0.27
CA VAL A 154 9.09 3.14 1.19
C VAL A 154 7.84 2.34 1.59
N SER A 155 6.67 2.74 1.09
CA SER A 155 5.41 2.05 1.37
C SER A 155 5.47 0.56 1.00
N ASN A 156 5.97 0.26 -0.20
CA ASN A 156 6.07 -1.11 -0.71
C ASN A 156 7.06 -1.95 0.08
N SER A 157 8.20 -1.37 0.47
CA SER A 157 9.21 -2.07 1.28
C SER A 157 8.62 -2.50 2.61
N THR A 158 7.96 -1.57 3.31
CA THR A 158 7.30 -1.84 4.60
C THR A 158 6.22 -2.91 4.47
N MET A 159 5.33 -2.79 3.48
CA MET A 159 4.27 -3.78 3.26
C MET A 159 4.85 -5.16 2.92
N ASN A 160 5.87 -5.23 2.05
CA ASN A 160 6.50 -6.50 1.68
C ASN A 160 7.19 -7.18 2.86
N MET A 161 7.86 -6.42 3.72
CA MET A 161 8.45 -6.93 4.96
C MET A 161 7.36 -7.55 5.84
N LEU A 162 6.29 -6.80 6.14
CA LEU A 162 5.18 -7.26 6.97
C LEU A 162 4.46 -8.50 6.40
N LEU A 163 4.27 -8.56 5.07
CA LEU A 163 3.65 -9.70 4.39
C LEU A 163 4.53 -10.96 4.40
N ARG A 164 5.86 -10.84 4.55
CA ARG A 164 6.79 -11.98 4.56
C ARG A 164 7.06 -12.50 5.97
N GLU A 165 6.98 -11.62 6.97
CA GLU A 165 7.24 -11.96 8.38
C GLU A 165 6.01 -12.56 9.09
N HIS A 166 4.83 -12.43 8.51
CA HIS A 166 3.54 -12.88 9.05
C HIS A 166 2.71 -13.58 7.98
#